data_AF-A0A0U3MXS7-F1
#
_entry.id   AF-A0A0U3MXS7-F1
#
_cell.length_a   1.000
_cell.length_b   1.000
_cell.length_c   1.000
_cell.angle_alpha   90.00
_cell.angle_beta   90.00
_cell.angle_gamma   90.00
#
_symmetry.space_group_name_H-M   'P 1'
#
loop_
_entity.id
_entity.type
_entity.pdbx_description
1 polymer ?
#
loop_
_entity_poly.entity_id
_entity_poly.type
_entity_poly.pdbx_seq_one_letter_code
_entity_poly.pdbx_strand_id
1 'polypeptide(L)'
;MSVSFYPGPAQAGSIPVMTSSLLIPICEDVWQVRQALVVNGVPAHTRMTVIRLGTGQLWVHSPVALCPELITQLQELGPVVAVVAPNCAHHLFAGSFMQAFPEAKLYLAPGLARKRPDLPGHALPDEPGLWQPDLAYHLWRGMPLINETVWFHARSGTLILTDVCQWWRGDALPWQAALWARLTGVRGGVGVPLHVRAMVRDAEAAAASARQILSWPIRRISLAHDALIDVQAQEQLAMALGPLLRRGR
;
A
#
# COMPACT_ATOMS: atom_id res chain seq x y z
N MET A 1 -8.49 -22.55 -13.79
CA MET A 1 -9.44 -21.56 -13.24
C MET A 1 -8.66 -20.60 -12.35
N SER A 2 -8.47 -19.34 -12.75
CA SER A 2 -7.80 -18.34 -11.90
C SER A 2 -8.80 -17.81 -10.88
N VAL A 3 -8.69 -18.23 -9.62
CA VAL A 3 -9.39 -17.54 -8.53
C VAL A 3 -8.76 -16.15 -8.42
N SER A 4 -9.46 -15.13 -8.93
CA SER A 4 -9.03 -13.75 -8.74
C SER A 4 -9.35 -13.36 -7.30
N PHE A 5 -8.33 -13.28 -6.46
CA PHE A 5 -8.46 -12.81 -5.07
C PHE A 5 -8.85 -11.33 -4.98
N TYR A 6 -8.79 -10.61 -6.11
CA TYR A 6 -8.98 -9.16 -6.16
C TYR A 6 -10.07 -8.76 -7.16
N PRO A 7 -10.89 -7.76 -6.83
CA PRO A 7 -11.96 -7.26 -7.70
C PRO A 7 -11.42 -6.82 -9.06
N GLY A 8 -12.15 -7.16 -10.13
CA GLY A 8 -11.87 -6.72 -11.50
C GLY A 8 -12.33 -5.26 -11.77
N PRO A 9 -12.02 -4.70 -12.95
CA PRO A 9 -12.36 -3.31 -13.30
C PRO A 9 -13.83 -2.93 -13.07
N ALA A 10 -14.76 -3.83 -13.42
CA ALA A 10 -16.20 -3.61 -13.26
C ALA A 10 -16.68 -3.59 -11.79
N GLN A 11 -15.88 -4.09 -10.84
CA GLN A 11 -16.25 -4.14 -9.42
C GLN A 11 -15.81 -2.90 -8.64
N ALA A 12 -14.90 -2.06 -9.18
CA ALA A 12 -14.44 -0.88 -8.47
C ALA A 12 -15.57 0.15 -8.18
N GLY A 13 -16.58 0.22 -9.06
CA GLY A 13 -17.74 1.10 -8.91
C GLY A 13 -18.89 0.54 -8.04
N SER A 14 -18.83 -0.72 -7.63
CA SER A 14 -19.89 -1.39 -6.85
C SER A 14 -19.47 -1.81 -5.45
N ILE A 15 -18.22 -1.55 -5.05
CA ILE A 15 -17.74 -1.78 -3.69
C ILE A 15 -18.38 -0.74 -2.77
N PRO A 16 -19.11 -1.15 -1.72
CA PRO A 16 -19.54 -0.24 -0.67
C PRO A 16 -18.32 0.43 -0.03
N VAL A 17 -18.31 1.76 -0.04
CA VAL A 17 -17.24 2.60 0.49
C VAL A 17 -17.85 3.63 1.44
N MET A 18 -17.20 3.83 2.58
CA MET A 18 -17.45 5.03 3.39
C MET A 18 -16.30 6.00 3.16
N THR A 19 -16.55 7.03 2.36
CA THR A 19 -15.56 8.08 2.06
C THR A 19 -15.10 8.74 3.35
N SER A 20 -13.81 9.07 3.42
CA SER A 20 -13.23 9.82 4.52
C SER A 20 -12.64 11.11 3.97
N SER A 21 -13.05 12.23 4.52
CA SER A 21 -12.47 13.54 4.20
C SER A 21 -11.23 13.84 5.04
N LEU A 22 -10.87 13.00 6.01
CA LEU A 22 -9.86 13.34 7.01
C LEU A 22 -8.45 12.98 6.53
N LEU A 23 -7.72 13.99 6.05
CA LEU A 23 -6.28 13.91 5.81
C LEU A 23 -5.53 14.14 7.13
N ILE A 24 -5.05 13.05 7.74
CA ILE A 24 -4.47 13.07 9.08
C ILE A 24 -2.94 13.02 8.97
N PRO A 25 -2.19 13.94 9.61
CA PRO A 25 -0.74 13.84 9.65
C PRO A 25 -0.28 12.61 10.44
N ILE A 26 0.67 11.85 9.88
CA ILE A 26 1.41 10.78 10.57
C ILE A 26 2.66 11.35 11.23
N CYS A 27 3.37 12.20 10.51
CA CYS A 27 4.50 12.99 10.95
C CYS A 27 4.68 14.18 9.99
N GLU A 28 5.74 14.96 10.17
CA GLU A 28 6.11 15.99 9.19
C GLU A 28 6.22 15.39 7.78
N ASP A 29 5.65 16.09 6.81
CA ASP A 29 5.60 15.74 5.39
C ASP A 29 4.93 14.40 5.02
N VAL A 30 4.23 13.75 5.96
CA VAL A 30 3.54 12.47 5.71
C VAL A 30 2.14 12.49 6.30
N TRP A 31 1.13 12.28 5.46
CA TRP A 31 -0.27 12.19 5.82
C TRP A 31 -0.89 10.86 5.41
N GLN A 32 -2.03 10.54 6.02
CA GLN A 32 -2.85 9.40 5.67
C GLN A 32 -4.31 9.78 5.49
N VAL A 33 -5.00 8.98 4.68
CA VAL A 33 -6.47 8.88 4.71
C VAL A 33 -6.82 7.42 4.89
N ARG A 34 -7.62 7.12 5.92
CA ARG A 34 -8.16 5.76 6.14
C ARG A 34 -9.58 5.70 5.60
N GLN A 35 -9.90 4.59 4.94
CA GLN A 35 -11.21 4.37 4.33
C GLN A 35 -11.69 2.96 4.63
N ALA A 36 -12.97 2.82 5.02
CA ALA A 36 -13.63 1.53 5.10
C ALA A 36 -14.19 1.12 3.73
N LEU A 37 -14.03 -0.16 3.38
CA LEU A 37 -14.57 -0.73 2.15
C LEU A 37 -14.85 -2.22 2.32
N VAL A 38 -15.66 -2.79 1.43
CA VAL A 38 -15.98 -4.22 1.44
C VAL A 38 -15.35 -4.92 0.23
N VAL A 39 -14.33 -5.75 0.45
CA VAL A 39 -13.70 -6.55 -0.61
C VAL A 39 -14.29 -7.95 -0.60
N ASN A 40 -14.92 -8.37 -1.70
CA ASN A 40 -15.51 -9.72 -1.82
C ASN A 40 -16.44 -10.09 -0.65
N GLY A 41 -17.22 -9.13 -0.15
CA GLY A 41 -18.12 -9.33 1.00
C GLY A 41 -17.44 -9.28 2.37
N VAL A 42 -16.11 -9.07 2.45
CA VAL A 42 -15.37 -8.92 3.70
C VAL A 42 -15.10 -7.44 3.98
N PRO A 43 -15.63 -6.88 5.09
CA PRO A 43 -15.30 -5.54 5.52
C PRO A 43 -13.81 -5.43 5.85
N ALA A 44 -13.18 -4.39 5.31
CA ALA A 44 -11.77 -4.10 5.50
C ALA A 44 -11.54 -2.59 5.55
N HIS A 45 -10.34 -2.22 5.96
CA HIS A 45 -9.83 -0.86 5.81
C HIS A 45 -8.70 -0.85 4.80
N THR A 46 -8.60 0.26 4.06
CA THR A 46 -7.42 0.63 3.30
C THR A 46 -6.93 2.00 3.73
N ARG A 47 -5.70 2.32 3.33
CA ARG A 47 -5.05 3.59 3.61
C ARG A 47 -4.41 4.11 2.34
N MET A 48 -4.68 5.38 2.07
CA MET A 48 -3.84 6.19 1.20
C MET A 48 -2.77 6.88 2.03
N THR A 49 -1.52 6.88 1.56
CA THR A 49 -0.44 7.69 2.13
C THR A 49 -0.10 8.81 1.16
N VAL A 50 0.05 10.02 1.69
CA VAL A 50 0.43 11.22 0.94
C VAL A 50 1.73 11.74 1.52
N ILE A 51 2.70 12.01 0.67
CA ILE A 51 4.02 12.53 1.06
C ILE A 51 4.28 13.81 0.31
N ARG A 52 4.70 14.85 1.04
CA ARG A 52 5.24 16.06 0.45
C ARG A 52 6.73 15.85 0.20
N LEU A 53 7.13 15.90 -1.06
CA LEU A 53 8.51 15.82 -1.48
C LEU A 53 9.25 17.12 -1.12
N GLY A 54 10.58 17.10 -1.13
CA GLY A 54 11.42 18.27 -0.88
C GLY A 54 11.18 19.43 -1.85
N THR A 55 10.58 19.15 -3.02
CA THR A 55 10.13 20.15 -3.99
C THR A 55 8.81 20.85 -3.60
N GLY A 56 8.17 20.44 -2.51
CA GLY A 56 6.83 20.90 -2.10
C GLY A 56 5.66 20.22 -2.82
N GLN A 57 5.95 19.30 -3.75
CA GLN A 57 4.96 18.57 -4.55
C GLN A 57 4.52 17.29 -3.83
N LEU A 58 3.35 16.76 -4.17
CA LEU A 58 2.77 15.60 -3.49
C LEU A 58 2.93 14.31 -4.29
N TRP A 59 3.36 13.28 -3.57
CA TRP A 59 3.35 11.90 -3.99
C TRP A 59 2.25 11.14 -3.22
N VAL A 60 1.40 10.42 -3.94
CA VAL A 60 0.24 9.71 -3.39
C VAL A 60 0.39 8.22 -3.65
N HIS A 61 0.10 7.39 -2.65
CA HIS A 61 0.19 5.94 -2.76
C HIS A 61 -1.05 5.25 -2.23
N SER A 62 -1.50 4.22 -2.96
CA SER A 62 -2.71 3.45 -2.67
C SER A 62 -3.93 4.38 -2.55
N PRO A 63 -4.33 5.05 -3.65
CA PRO A 63 -5.39 6.07 -3.63
C PRO A 63 -6.70 5.51 -3.06
N VAL A 64 -7.41 6.35 -2.31
CA VAL A 64 -8.75 6.08 -1.75
C VAL A 64 -9.84 6.79 -2.54
N ALA A 65 -11.12 6.60 -2.22
CA ALA A 65 -12.19 7.35 -2.85
C ALA A 65 -12.07 8.84 -2.47
N LEU A 66 -12.17 9.70 -3.47
CA LEU A 66 -12.13 11.14 -3.28
C LEU A 66 -13.52 11.68 -2.91
N CYS A 67 -13.53 12.71 -2.06
CA CYS A 67 -14.65 13.63 -1.89
C CYS A 67 -14.14 15.07 -2.12
N PRO A 68 -15.02 16.05 -2.37
CA PRO A 68 -14.63 17.43 -2.61
C PRO A 68 -13.70 18.00 -1.54
N GLU A 69 -13.98 17.71 -0.27
CA GLU A 69 -13.20 18.20 0.88
C GLU A 69 -11.77 17.63 0.89
N LEU A 70 -11.60 16.36 0.51
CA LEU A 70 -10.28 15.73 0.42
C LEU A 70 -9.50 16.28 -0.78
N ILE A 71 -10.17 16.57 -1.90
CA ILE A 71 -9.53 17.21 -3.06
C ILE A 71 -9.00 18.58 -2.66
N THR A 72 -9.82 19.42 -2.01
CA THR A 72 -9.41 20.75 -1.52
C THR A 72 -8.21 20.64 -0.57
N GLN A 73 -8.25 19.73 0.40
CA GLN A 73 -7.13 19.54 1.33
C GLN A 73 -5.83 19.14 0.61
N LEU A 74 -5.90 18.29 -0.41
CA LEU A 74 -4.71 17.92 -1.20
C LEU A 74 -4.19 19.11 -2.01
N GLN A 75 -5.06 19.92 -2.63
CA GLN A 75 -4.68 21.10 -3.40
C GLN A 75 -4.02 22.19 -2.54
N GLU A 76 -4.55 22.42 -1.33
CA GLU A 76 -3.97 23.33 -0.34
C GLU A 76 -2.61 22.82 0.15
N LEU A 77 -2.46 21.50 0.24
CA LEU A 77 -1.21 20.88 0.67
C LEU A 77 -0.12 21.04 -0.40
N GLY A 78 -0.43 20.87 -1.68
CA GLY A 78 0.51 21.08 -2.79
C GLY A 78 0.08 20.37 -4.09
N PRO A 79 0.79 20.60 -5.21
CA PRO A 79 0.46 19.96 -6.48
C PRO A 79 0.72 18.46 -6.43
N VAL A 80 -0.28 17.64 -6.77
CA VAL A 80 -0.12 16.18 -6.90
C VAL A 80 0.59 15.86 -8.20
N VAL A 81 1.79 15.28 -8.11
CA VAL A 81 2.63 14.97 -9.27
C VAL A 81 2.75 13.49 -9.58
N ALA A 82 2.51 12.64 -8.58
CA ALA A 82 2.60 11.20 -8.73
C ALA A 82 1.52 10.50 -7.93
N VAL A 83 0.85 9.54 -8.57
CA VAL A 83 -0.07 8.61 -7.94
C VAL A 83 0.47 7.20 -8.19
N VAL A 84 0.64 6.42 -7.14
CA VAL A 84 1.16 5.05 -7.22
C VAL A 84 0.05 4.07 -6.86
N ALA A 85 -0.25 3.18 -7.80
CA ALA A 85 -1.06 1.98 -7.58
C ALA A 85 -0.10 0.81 -7.31
N PRO A 86 0.12 0.45 -6.03
CA PRO A 86 1.32 -0.27 -5.61
C PRO A 86 1.27 -1.77 -5.86
N ASN A 87 0.11 -2.30 -6.24
CA ASN A 87 -0.07 -3.71 -6.61
C ASN A 87 -1.40 -3.91 -7.37
N CYS A 88 -1.74 -5.17 -7.66
CA CYS A 88 -2.98 -5.54 -8.35
C CYS A 88 -4.26 -5.47 -7.48
N ALA A 89 -4.21 -4.96 -6.26
CA ALA A 89 -5.34 -4.86 -5.33
C ALA A 89 -5.67 -3.41 -4.93
N HIS A 90 -4.64 -2.60 -4.65
CA HIS A 90 -4.74 -1.24 -4.11
C HIS A 90 -4.74 -0.17 -5.21
N HIS A 91 -5.57 -0.38 -6.25
CA HIS A 91 -5.63 0.49 -7.43
C HIS A 91 -7.04 1.05 -7.70
N LEU A 92 -8.02 0.73 -6.86
CA LEU A 92 -9.44 0.91 -7.15
C LEU A 92 -9.79 2.33 -7.57
N PHE A 93 -9.23 3.31 -6.88
CA PHE A 93 -9.55 4.73 -7.06
C PHE A 93 -8.51 5.51 -7.87
N ALA A 94 -7.54 4.81 -8.49
CA ALA A 94 -6.52 5.46 -9.33
C ALA A 94 -7.14 6.26 -10.48
N GLY A 95 -8.22 5.76 -11.11
CA GLY A 95 -8.90 6.47 -12.19
C GLY A 95 -9.52 7.79 -11.74
N SER A 96 -10.19 7.81 -10.58
CA SER A 96 -10.77 9.03 -10.01
C SER A 96 -9.70 10.05 -9.63
N PHE A 97 -8.55 9.60 -9.15
CA PHE A 97 -7.39 10.46 -8.92
C PHE A 97 -6.90 11.12 -10.21
N MET A 98 -6.81 10.37 -11.31
CA MET A 98 -6.38 10.94 -12.60
C MET A 98 -7.38 11.92 -13.19
N GLN A 99 -8.67 11.79 -12.87
CA GLN A 99 -9.68 12.77 -13.25
C GLN A 99 -9.58 14.05 -12.43
N ALA A 100 -9.33 13.94 -11.11
CA ALA A 100 -9.22 15.09 -10.22
C ALA A 100 -7.88 15.84 -10.33
N PHE A 101 -6.81 15.12 -10.68
CA PHE A 101 -5.44 15.65 -10.77
C PHE A 101 -4.82 15.28 -12.13
N PRO A 102 -5.27 15.90 -13.23
CA PRO A 102 -4.90 15.51 -14.59
C PRO A 102 -3.41 15.73 -14.92
N GLU A 103 -2.71 16.59 -14.17
CA GLU A 103 -1.28 16.83 -14.33
C GLU A 103 -0.40 15.77 -13.65
N ALA A 104 -0.98 14.95 -12.75
CA ALA A 104 -0.24 13.91 -12.05
C ALA A 104 0.15 12.78 -13.03
N LYS A 105 1.23 12.06 -12.70
CA LYS A 105 1.58 10.81 -13.38
C LYS A 105 1.11 9.62 -12.56
N LEU A 106 0.35 8.73 -13.19
CA LEU A 106 0.00 7.43 -12.60
C LEU A 106 1.10 6.41 -12.84
N TYR A 107 1.56 5.76 -11.78
CA TYR A 107 2.53 4.67 -11.81
C TYR A 107 1.88 3.37 -11.35
N LEU A 108 2.07 2.32 -12.14
CA LEU A 108 1.44 1.02 -11.98
C LEU A 108 2.49 -0.02 -11.61
N ALA A 109 2.21 -0.78 -10.57
CA ALA A 109 2.98 -1.98 -10.27
C ALA A 109 2.84 -3.05 -11.38
N PRO A 110 3.82 -3.97 -11.51
CA PRO A 110 3.80 -4.99 -12.55
C PRO A 110 2.51 -5.82 -12.59
N GLY A 111 1.98 -6.02 -13.81
CA GLY A 111 0.74 -6.77 -14.06
C GLY A 111 -0.53 -5.92 -13.99
N LEU A 112 -0.49 -4.74 -13.38
CA LEU A 112 -1.68 -3.89 -13.24
C LEU A 112 -2.12 -3.29 -14.59
N ALA A 113 -1.20 -2.91 -15.48
CA ALA A 113 -1.55 -2.43 -16.83
C ALA A 113 -2.39 -3.46 -17.63
N ARG A 114 -2.12 -4.77 -17.44
CA ARG A 114 -2.92 -5.84 -18.04
C ARG A 114 -4.29 -5.99 -17.37
N LYS A 115 -4.38 -5.78 -16.05
CA LYS A 115 -5.63 -5.91 -15.27
C LYS A 115 -6.55 -4.69 -15.47
N ARG A 116 -5.97 -3.51 -15.65
CA ARG A 116 -6.64 -2.20 -15.78
C ARG A 116 -6.10 -1.46 -17.02
N PRO A 117 -6.38 -1.96 -18.23
CA PRO A 117 -5.96 -1.30 -19.47
C PRO A 117 -6.65 0.05 -19.70
N ASP A 118 -7.70 0.34 -18.92
CA ASP A 118 -8.42 1.62 -18.91
C ASP A 118 -7.67 2.76 -18.19
N LEU A 119 -6.66 2.43 -17.37
CA LEU A 119 -5.90 3.43 -16.63
C LEU A 119 -4.76 4.02 -17.50
N PRO A 120 -4.57 5.35 -17.54
CA PRO A 120 -3.49 6.00 -18.29
C PRO A 120 -2.15 5.93 -17.52
N GLY A 121 -1.82 4.76 -16.97
CA GLY A 121 -0.69 4.57 -16.08
C GLY A 121 0.57 4.07 -16.77
N HIS A 122 1.72 4.46 -16.23
CA HIS A 122 3.04 4.07 -16.69
C HIS A 122 3.62 2.97 -15.80
N ALA A 123 4.55 2.19 -16.32
CA ALA A 123 5.38 1.33 -15.48
C ALA A 123 6.24 2.19 -14.54
N LEU A 124 6.59 1.65 -13.38
CA LEU A 124 7.59 2.27 -12.51
C LEU A 124 8.96 2.26 -13.20
N PRO A 125 9.69 3.39 -13.21
CA PRO A 125 10.99 3.49 -13.86
C PRO A 125 12.08 2.79 -13.05
N ASP A 126 13.04 2.15 -13.73
CA ASP A 126 14.20 1.52 -13.07
C ASP A 126 15.22 2.56 -12.52
N GLU A 127 15.16 3.80 -13.03
CA GLU A 127 16.04 4.94 -12.71
C GLU A 127 15.36 5.97 -11.77
N PRO A 128 16.06 6.99 -11.24
CA PRO A 128 15.47 7.96 -10.32
C PRO A 128 14.20 8.61 -10.84
N GLY A 129 13.07 8.18 -10.27
CA GLY A 129 11.79 8.85 -10.47
C GLY A 129 11.79 10.24 -9.81
N LEU A 130 10.75 11.01 -10.13
CA LEU A 130 10.50 12.36 -9.60
C LEU A 130 10.45 12.48 -8.06
N TRP A 131 10.39 11.35 -7.35
CA TRP A 131 10.33 11.26 -5.90
C TRP A 131 11.69 11.10 -5.22
N GLN A 132 12.77 10.92 -5.98
CA GLN A 132 14.12 10.96 -5.43
C GLN A 132 14.57 12.41 -5.17
N PRO A 133 15.36 12.68 -4.12
CA PRO A 133 15.96 11.70 -3.21
C PRO A 133 15.08 11.31 -2.01
N ASP A 134 13.86 11.87 -1.89
CA ASP A 134 13.03 11.73 -0.68
C ASP A 134 12.53 10.29 -0.45
N LEU A 135 12.18 9.60 -1.54
CA LEU A 135 11.64 8.24 -1.50
C LEU A 135 12.53 7.25 -2.24
N ALA A 136 12.81 6.12 -1.59
CA ALA A 136 13.27 4.91 -2.23
C ALA A 136 12.10 3.93 -2.41
N TYR A 137 12.17 3.08 -3.43
CA TYR A 137 11.21 1.98 -3.57
C TYR A 137 11.90 0.66 -3.88
N HIS A 138 11.23 -0.43 -3.53
CA HIS A 138 11.64 -1.80 -3.86
C HIS A 138 10.44 -2.57 -4.40
N LEU A 139 10.58 -3.18 -5.57
CA LEU A 139 9.60 -4.14 -6.07
C LEU A 139 9.80 -5.48 -5.36
N TRP A 140 8.82 -5.90 -4.57
CA TRP A 140 8.86 -7.18 -3.87
C TRP A 140 8.90 -8.36 -4.85
N ARG A 141 9.99 -9.12 -4.81
CA ARG A 141 10.21 -10.30 -5.68
C ARG A 141 9.79 -11.60 -4.97
N GLY A 142 9.66 -12.67 -5.76
CA GLY A 142 9.30 -14.01 -5.26
C GLY A 142 7.81 -14.25 -5.06
N MET A 143 6.96 -13.23 -5.23
CA MET A 143 5.49 -13.32 -5.11
C MET A 143 4.80 -12.68 -6.35
N PRO A 144 4.87 -13.31 -7.54
CA PRO A 144 4.44 -12.70 -8.80
C PRO A 144 2.93 -12.43 -8.91
N LEU A 145 2.12 -13.01 -8.01
CA LEU A 145 0.68 -12.73 -7.94
C LEU A 145 0.35 -11.44 -7.19
N ILE A 146 1.27 -10.96 -6.35
CA ILE A 146 1.09 -9.72 -5.58
C ILE A 146 1.73 -8.56 -6.33
N ASN A 147 2.99 -8.70 -6.75
CA ASN A 147 3.77 -7.64 -7.41
C ASN A 147 3.67 -6.30 -6.66
N GLU A 148 3.99 -6.30 -5.37
CA GLU A 148 3.90 -5.11 -4.55
C GLU A 148 5.15 -4.24 -4.63
N THR A 149 4.95 -2.93 -4.76
CA THR A 149 6.00 -1.94 -4.64
C THR A 149 6.00 -1.38 -3.22
N VAL A 150 7.09 -1.60 -2.49
CA VAL A 150 7.30 -1.11 -1.13
C VAL A 150 8.07 0.20 -1.19
N TRP A 151 7.70 1.17 -0.36
CA TRP A 151 8.27 2.52 -0.41
C TRP A 151 8.84 2.94 0.94
N PHE A 152 9.93 3.69 0.92
CA PHE A 152 10.60 4.18 2.12
C PHE A 152 10.90 5.67 2.01
N HIS A 153 10.34 6.45 2.92
CA HIS A 153 10.58 7.89 3.05
C HIS A 153 11.79 8.13 3.95
N ALA A 154 12.90 8.57 3.34
CA ALA A 154 14.19 8.66 4.01
C ALA A 154 14.19 9.64 5.19
N ARG A 155 13.56 10.81 5.01
CA ARG A 155 13.53 11.87 6.03
C ARG A 155 12.82 11.43 7.31
N SER A 156 11.63 10.83 7.19
CA SER A 156 10.84 10.42 8.35
C SER A 156 11.16 9.01 8.86
N GLY A 157 11.90 8.21 8.08
CA GLY A 157 12.10 6.79 8.36
C GLY A 157 10.81 5.98 8.26
N THR A 158 9.86 6.41 7.42
CA THR A 158 8.56 5.73 7.27
C THR A 158 8.61 4.73 6.12
N LEU A 159 8.42 3.45 6.44
CA LEU A 159 8.16 2.38 5.50
C LEU A 159 6.66 2.32 5.17
N ILE A 160 6.33 2.14 3.90
CA ILE A 160 4.95 2.09 3.40
C ILE A 160 4.73 0.73 2.74
N LEU A 161 3.75 0.00 3.25
CA LEU A 161 3.45 -1.38 2.88
C LEU A 161 1.94 -1.56 2.65
N THR A 162 1.59 -2.48 1.77
CA THR A 162 0.20 -2.85 1.45
C THR A 162 -0.14 -4.27 1.87
N ASP A 163 0.03 -5.27 0.99
CA ASP A 163 -0.48 -6.62 1.19
C ASP A 163 0.58 -7.60 1.72
N VAL A 164 1.87 -7.36 1.46
CA VAL A 164 2.98 -8.23 1.89
C VAL A 164 3.00 -8.38 3.40
N CYS A 165 2.86 -7.28 4.14
CA CYS A 165 2.71 -7.28 5.59
C CYS A 165 1.40 -6.60 5.94
N GLN A 166 0.69 -7.15 6.92
CA GLN A 166 -0.60 -6.61 7.35
C GLN A 166 -0.72 -6.69 8.87
N TRP A 167 -1.54 -5.82 9.45
CA TRP A 167 -1.95 -5.91 10.84
C TRP A 167 -3.34 -5.33 11.05
N TRP A 168 -4.32 -6.21 11.17
CA TRP A 168 -5.73 -5.86 11.26
C TRP A 168 -6.10 -5.60 12.73
N ARG A 169 -5.80 -4.38 13.20
CA ARG A 169 -5.96 -3.96 14.60
C ARG A 169 -7.40 -3.62 15.00
N GLY A 170 -8.26 -3.25 14.06
CA GLY A 170 -9.50 -2.52 14.35
C GLY A 170 -10.35 -3.12 15.48
N ASP A 171 -10.66 -2.28 16.47
CA ASP A 171 -11.49 -2.61 17.64
C ASP A 171 -12.96 -2.89 17.25
N ALA A 172 -13.34 -2.56 16.02
CA ALA A 172 -14.67 -2.75 15.44
C ALA A 172 -14.66 -3.59 14.16
N LEU A 173 -13.66 -4.48 13.95
CA LEU A 173 -13.71 -5.41 12.84
C LEU A 173 -14.95 -6.31 12.98
N PRO A 174 -15.81 -6.40 11.95
CA PRO A 174 -16.89 -7.37 11.94
C PRO A 174 -16.36 -8.78 12.17
N TRP A 175 -17.15 -9.64 12.79
CA TRP A 175 -16.68 -10.94 13.26
C TRP A 175 -16.02 -11.78 12.14
N GLN A 176 -16.49 -11.64 10.89
CA GLN A 176 -15.90 -12.29 9.72
C GLN A 176 -14.46 -11.82 9.46
N ALA A 177 -14.23 -10.51 9.50
CA ALA A 177 -12.92 -9.90 9.33
C ALA A 177 -11.99 -10.22 10.50
N ALA A 178 -12.52 -10.24 11.73
CA ALA A 178 -11.78 -10.64 12.92
C ALA A 178 -11.35 -12.13 12.86
N LEU A 179 -12.25 -13.01 12.43
CA LEU A 179 -11.97 -14.43 12.22
C LEU A 179 -10.92 -14.61 11.11
N TRP A 180 -11.08 -13.93 9.98
CA TRP A 180 -10.12 -13.96 8.87
C TRP A 180 -8.72 -13.51 9.31
N ALA A 181 -8.62 -12.36 10.01
CA ALA A 181 -7.35 -11.85 10.52
C ALA A 181 -6.70 -12.83 11.51
N ARG A 182 -7.49 -13.52 12.34
CA ARG A 182 -6.99 -14.56 13.24
C ARG A 182 -6.47 -15.78 12.48
N LEU A 183 -7.24 -16.29 11.52
CA LEU A 183 -6.87 -17.46 10.71
C LEU A 183 -5.64 -17.19 9.84
N THR A 184 -5.47 -15.95 9.37
CA THR A 184 -4.33 -15.56 8.52
C THR A 184 -3.11 -15.08 9.30
N GLY A 185 -3.21 -14.96 10.63
CA GLY A 185 -2.09 -14.66 11.52
C GLY A 185 -1.75 -13.17 11.69
N VAL A 186 -2.65 -12.25 11.32
CA VAL A 186 -2.40 -10.79 11.33
C VAL A 186 -3.28 -10.02 12.32
N ARG A 187 -3.93 -10.72 13.25
CA ARG A 187 -4.70 -10.11 14.34
C ARG A 187 -3.84 -9.74 15.56
N GLY A 188 -2.85 -10.57 15.89
CA GLY A 188 -2.02 -10.41 17.10
C GLY A 188 -0.82 -9.48 16.95
N GLY A 189 -0.52 -9.03 15.73
CA GLY A 189 0.66 -8.24 15.41
C GLY A 189 0.85 -8.11 13.90
N VAL A 190 1.83 -7.33 13.48
CA VAL A 190 2.26 -7.29 12.09
C VAL A 190 2.83 -8.63 11.65
N GLY A 191 2.42 -9.07 10.46
CA GLY A 191 2.87 -10.33 9.91
C GLY A 191 2.66 -10.40 8.40
N VAL A 192 3.36 -11.33 7.76
CA VAL A 192 3.04 -11.76 6.39
C VAL A 192 1.88 -12.76 6.48
N PRO A 193 0.68 -12.43 5.98
CA PRO A 193 -0.49 -13.30 6.12
C PRO A 193 -0.24 -14.71 5.54
N LEU A 194 -0.86 -15.75 6.13
CA LEU A 194 -0.68 -17.13 5.65
C LEU A 194 -1.01 -17.31 4.16
N HIS A 195 -2.06 -16.65 3.66
CA HIS A 195 -2.44 -16.73 2.25
C HIS A 195 -1.39 -16.06 1.34
N VAL A 196 -0.79 -14.94 1.77
CA VAL A 196 0.34 -14.29 1.08
C VAL A 196 1.57 -15.20 1.09
N ARG A 197 1.88 -15.84 2.22
CA ARG A 197 2.98 -16.80 2.33
C ARG A 197 2.81 -18.01 1.41
N ALA A 198 1.57 -18.42 1.13
CA ALA A 198 1.26 -19.50 0.20
C ALA A 198 1.42 -19.09 -1.28
N MET A 199 1.48 -17.78 -1.57
CA MET A 199 1.72 -17.25 -2.93
C MET A 199 3.21 -17.13 -3.28
N VAL A 200 4.12 -17.41 -2.35
CA VAL A 200 5.57 -17.44 -2.62
C VAL A 200 5.88 -18.52 -3.65
N ARG A 201 6.48 -18.11 -4.77
CA ARG A 201 6.94 -19.01 -5.85
C ARG A 201 8.45 -19.13 -5.91
N ASP A 202 9.15 -18.12 -5.43
CA ASP A 202 10.60 -18.11 -5.29
C ASP A 202 10.93 -17.57 -3.90
N ALA A 203 11.36 -18.49 -3.04
CA ALA A 203 11.63 -18.20 -1.63
C ALA A 203 12.91 -17.38 -1.44
N GLU A 204 13.91 -17.58 -2.30
CA GLU A 204 15.17 -16.85 -2.26
C GLU A 204 14.96 -15.39 -2.63
N ALA A 205 14.24 -15.13 -3.73
CA ALA A 205 13.91 -13.76 -4.14
C ALA A 205 12.99 -13.03 -3.12
N ALA A 206 12.07 -13.76 -2.48
CA ALA A 206 11.25 -13.21 -1.40
C ALA A 206 12.11 -12.88 -0.15
N ALA A 207 13.05 -13.74 0.21
CA ALA A 207 13.99 -13.50 1.30
C ALA A 207 14.94 -12.34 0.99
N ALA A 208 15.43 -12.23 -0.25
CA ALA A 208 16.25 -11.10 -0.69
C ALA A 208 15.48 -9.78 -0.60
N SER A 209 14.20 -9.75 -1.01
CA SER A 209 13.33 -8.58 -0.84
C SER A 209 13.13 -8.22 0.62
N ALA A 210 12.92 -9.22 1.49
CA ALA A 210 12.83 -9.00 2.93
C ALA A 210 14.12 -8.38 3.51
N ARG A 211 15.30 -8.88 3.12
CA ARG A 211 16.60 -8.31 3.54
C ARG A 211 16.77 -6.89 3.03
N GLN A 212 16.41 -6.62 1.78
CA GLN A 212 16.51 -5.29 1.19
C GLN A 212 15.72 -4.26 2.00
N ILE A 213 14.44 -4.53 2.29
CA ILE A 213 13.63 -3.56 3.02
C ILE A 213 14.06 -3.42 4.49
N LEU A 214 14.59 -4.50 5.10
CA LEU A 214 15.15 -4.47 6.46
C LEU A 214 16.47 -3.69 6.56
N SER A 215 17.14 -3.42 5.44
CA SER A 215 18.37 -2.61 5.41
C SER A 215 18.10 -1.12 5.62
N TRP A 216 16.87 -0.67 5.42
CA TRP A 216 16.49 0.72 5.65
C TRP A 216 16.38 1.03 7.15
N PRO A 217 16.71 2.27 7.58
CA PRO A 217 16.59 2.69 8.98
C PRO A 217 15.14 3.02 9.34
N ILE A 218 14.33 1.99 9.57
CA ILE A 218 12.88 2.11 9.73
C ILE A 218 12.53 2.59 11.15
N ARG A 219 11.89 3.76 11.22
CA ARG A 219 11.32 4.31 12.46
C ARG A 219 9.82 4.08 12.57
N ARG A 220 9.14 3.97 11.43
CA ARG A 220 7.69 3.83 11.36
C ARG A 220 7.26 2.96 10.19
N ILE A 221 6.14 2.25 10.34
CA ILE A 221 5.50 1.49 9.26
C ILE A 221 4.06 1.97 9.09
N SER A 222 3.71 2.38 7.87
CA SER A 222 2.36 2.69 7.43
C SER A 222 1.82 1.50 6.63
N LEU A 223 0.87 0.76 7.20
CA LEU A 223 0.23 -0.37 6.54
C LEU A 223 -1.09 0.07 5.90
N ALA A 224 -1.39 -0.43 4.70
CA ALA A 224 -2.69 -0.22 4.06
C ALA A 224 -3.84 -0.72 4.95
N HIS A 225 -3.63 -1.88 5.58
CA HIS A 225 -4.61 -2.52 6.45
C HIS A 225 -4.38 -2.12 7.91
N ASP A 226 -5.09 -1.07 8.32
CA ASP A 226 -5.24 -0.54 9.67
C ASP A 226 -4.01 0.04 10.36
N ALA A 227 -2.99 -0.76 10.67
CA ALA A 227 -2.00 -0.34 11.66
C ALA A 227 -1.02 0.71 11.16
N LEU A 228 -0.75 1.68 12.03
CA LEU A 228 0.47 2.50 11.99
C LEU A 228 1.36 2.00 13.13
N ILE A 229 2.62 1.69 12.85
CA ILE A 229 3.58 1.15 13.83
C ILE A 229 4.71 2.15 14.00
N ASP A 230 4.85 2.71 15.18
CA ASP A 230 5.85 3.74 15.53
C ASP A 230 6.72 3.38 16.74
N VAL A 231 6.45 2.23 17.37
CA VAL A 231 7.26 1.68 18.47
C VAL A 231 7.93 0.40 17.99
N GLN A 232 9.26 0.31 18.10
CA GLN A 232 10.04 -0.88 17.71
C GLN A 232 9.71 -1.37 16.30
N ALA A 233 9.51 -0.44 15.36
CA ALA A 233 8.98 -0.75 14.04
C ALA A 233 9.91 -1.70 13.27
N GLN A 234 11.22 -1.48 13.36
CA GLN A 234 12.22 -2.31 12.68
C GLN A 234 12.27 -3.74 13.24
N GLU A 235 12.23 -3.90 14.56
CA GLU A 235 12.19 -5.20 15.23
C GLU A 235 10.90 -5.96 14.90
N GLN A 236 9.75 -5.27 14.96
CA GLN A 236 8.47 -5.86 14.61
C GLN A 236 8.43 -6.33 13.16
N LEU A 237 9.00 -5.56 12.22
CA LEU A 237 9.11 -5.98 10.83
C LEU A 237 10.03 -7.18 10.65
N ALA A 238 11.19 -7.19 11.33
CA ALA A 238 12.12 -8.32 11.28
C ALA A 238 11.45 -9.62 11.76
N MET A 239 10.68 -9.55 12.85
CA MET A 239 9.88 -10.68 13.32
C MET A 239 8.81 -11.10 12.31
N ALA A 240 8.07 -10.15 11.73
CA ALA A 240 7.04 -10.40 10.73
C ALA A 240 7.59 -11.13 9.48
N LEU A 241 8.79 -10.76 9.04
CA LEU A 241 9.46 -11.32 7.86
C LEU A 241 10.25 -12.59 8.13
N GLY A 242 10.48 -12.95 9.40
CA GLY A 242 11.22 -14.14 9.82
C GLY A 242 10.81 -15.46 9.12
N PRO A 243 9.52 -15.73 8.86
CA PRO A 243 9.11 -16.90 8.08
C PRO A 243 9.61 -16.93 6.64
N LEU A 244 9.75 -15.77 5.99
CA LEU A 244 10.28 -15.67 4.62
C LEU A 244 11.80 -15.81 4.61
N LEU A 245 12.48 -15.14 5.56
CA LEU A 245 13.93 -15.20 5.71
C LEU A 245 14.45 -16.62 5.99
N ARG A 246 13.67 -17.45 6.71
CA ARG A 246 14.03 -18.85 7.00
C ARG A 246 13.84 -19.79 5.81
N ARG A 247 12.96 -19.46 4.86
CA ARG A 247 12.65 -20.30 3.69
C ARG A 247 13.61 -20.08 2.51
N GLY A 248 14.22 -18.90 2.41
CA GLY A 248 15.18 -18.54 1.37
C GLY A 248 16.63 -18.58 1.85
N ARG A 249 16.97 -19.56 2.70
CA ARG A 249 18.35 -19.93 3.04
C ARG A 249 18.73 -21.18 2.28
#